data_AF-A0A4S2KNP6-F1
#
_entry.id   AF-A0A4S2KNP6-F1
#
_cell.length_a   1.000
_cell.length_b   1.000
_cell.length_c   1.000
_cell.angle_alpha   90.00
_cell.angle_beta   90.00
_cell.angle_gamma   90.00
#
_symmetry.space_group_name_H-M   'P 1'
#
loop_
_entity.id
_entity.type
_entity.pdbx_description
1 polymer ?
#
loop_
_entity_poly.entity_id
_entity_poly.type
_entity_poly.pdbx_seq_one_letter_code
_entity_poly.pdbx_strand_id
1 'polypeptide(L)' 'MIVGIAKRWKQVITYFYTGKGSDGTIYKQIIVEIIEKASAIGLYVQGVVSDMGSSNQAMWRAFGINVSKHSTVQNKLI' A
#
# COMPACT_ATOMS: atom_id res chain seq x y z
N MET A 1 1.35 7.25 4.96
CA MET A 1 1.48 7.43 6.43
C MET A 1 1.42 6.06 7.09
N ILE A 2 2.04 5.88 8.25
CA ILE A 2 1.83 4.70 9.09
C ILE A 2 0.88 5.07 10.23
N VAL A 3 -0.02 4.15 10.57
CA VAL A 3 -1.00 4.31 11.64
C VAL A 3 -0.91 3.10 12.57
N GLY A 4 -0.93 3.34 13.88
CA GLY A 4 -0.97 2.28 14.87
C GLY A 4 -2.34 1.59 14.93
N ILE A 5 -2.35 0.27 14.79
CA ILE A 5 -3.58 -0.55 14.87
C ILE A 5 -4.00 -0.73 16.34
N ALA A 6 -3.06 -1.10 17.22
CA ALA A 6 -3.34 -1.36 18.64
C ALA A 6 -3.43 -0.08 19.49
N LYS A 7 -2.67 0.96 19.13
CA LYS A 7 -2.64 2.25 19.83
C LYS A 7 -2.79 3.37 18.83
N ARG A 8 -3.52 4.43 19.20
CA ARG A 8 -3.79 5.56 18.32
C ARG A 8 -2.56 6.45 18.19
N TRP A 9 -1.81 6.27 17.10
CA TRP A 9 -0.75 7.18 16.65
C TRP A 9 -0.69 7.18 15.13
N LYS A 10 -0.16 8.25 14.54
CA LYS A 10 0.02 8.38 13.09
C LYS A 10 1.28 9.17 12.79
N GLN A 11 1.99 8.79 11.72
CA GLN A 11 3.16 9.53 11.25
C GLN A 11 3.22 9.53 9.72
N VAL A 12 3.52 10.70 9.15
CA VAL A 12 3.87 10.83 7.73
C VAL A 12 5.32 10.39 7.57
N ILE A 13 5.55 9.38 6.74
CA ILE A 13 6.86 8.73 6.58
C ILE A 13 7.39 8.77 5.14
N THR A 14 6.57 9.26 4.21
CA THR A 14 6.91 9.28 2.79
C THR A 14 6.22 10.45 2.12
N TYR A 15 6.93 11.01 1.15
CA TYR A 15 6.44 12.01 0.22
C TYR A 15 7.06 11.71 -1.13
N PHE A 16 6.22 11.54 -2.15
CA PHE A 16 6.65 11.24 -3.51
C PHE A 16 6.01 12.24 -4.46
N TYR A 17 6.84 13.14 -5.01
CA TYR A 17 6.37 14.18 -5.92
C TYR A 17 6.37 13.66 -7.36
N THR A 18 5.20 13.64 -7.98
CA THR A 18 5.02 13.16 -9.35
C THR A 18 4.99 14.34 -10.31
N GLY A 19 5.77 14.27 -11.39
CA GLY A 19 5.75 15.27 -12.48
C GLY A 19 4.52 15.14 -13.39
N LYS A 20 4.70 15.35 -14.71
CA LYS A 20 3.64 15.30 -15.74
C LYS A 20 2.90 13.95 -15.89
N GLY A 21 3.32 12.93 -15.15
CA GLY A 21 2.70 11.62 -15.04
C GLY A 21 3.55 10.75 -14.12
N SER A 22 2.92 9.81 -13.41
CA SER A 22 3.62 8.75 -12.71
C SER A 22 3.03 7.42 -13.11
N ASP A 23 3.88 6.45 -13.40
CA ASP A 23 3.45 5.07 -13.51
C ASP A 23 3.16 4.54 -12.09
N GLY A 24 1.91 4.12 -11.85
CA GLY A 24 1.49 3.58 -10.57
C GLY A 24 2.23 2.29 -10.17
N THR A 25 2.93 1.64 -11.10
CA THR A 25 3.79 0.48 -10.78
C THR A 25 4.93 0.85 -9.83
N ILE A 26 5.41 2.10 -9.83
CA ILE A 26 6.46 2.60 -8.93
C ILE A 26 6.03 2.50 -7.46
N TYR A 27 4.73 2.65 -7.18
CA TYR A 27 4.22 2.61 -5.81
C TYR A 27 4.45 1.25 -5.15
N LYS A 28 4.51 0.16 -5.92
CA LYS A 28 4.87 -1.16 -5.39
C LYS A 28 6.24 -1.15 -4.73
N GLN A 29 7.25 -0.60 -5.42
CA GLN A 29 8.62 -0.53 -4.91
C GLN A 29 8.69 0.32 -3.64
N ILE A 30 8.06 1.50 -3.66
CA ILE A 30 7.98 2.40 -2.50
C ILE A 30 7.34 1.70 -1.29
N ILE A 31 6.23 0.99 -1.50
CA ILE A 31 5.52 0.30 -0.41
C ILE A 31 6.35 -0.85 0.16
N VAL A 32 6.99 -1.65 -0.69
CA VAL A 32 7.87 -2.74 -0.23
C VAL A 32 9.03 -2.18 0.59
N GLU A 33 9.69 -1.12 0.12
CA GLU A 33 10.77 -0.44 0.84
C GLU A 33 10.30 0.09 2.20
N ILE A 34 9.10 0.68 2.26
CA ILE A 34 8.49 1.14 3.52
C ILE A 34 8.24 -0.03 4.48
N ILE A 35 7.72 -1.15 3.99
CA ILE A 35 7.45 -2.35 4.81
C ILE A 35 8.76 -2.91 5.36
N GLU A 36 9.80 -3.01 4.54
CA GLU A 36 11.13 -3.48 4.95
C GLU A 36 11.75 -2.56 6.02
N LYS A 37 11.71 -1.24 5.79
CA LYS A 37 12.22 -0.25 6.75
C LYS A 37 11.42 -0.24 8.06
N ALA A 38 10.10 -0.37 7.99
CA ALA A 38 9.26 -0.50 9.18
C ALA A 38 9.61 -1.77 9.97
N SER A 39 9.77 -2.90 9.28
CA SER A 39 10.16 -4.17 9.90
C SER A 39 11.53 -4.08 10.59
N ALA A 40 12.50 -3.39 9.98
CA ALA A 40 13.84 -3.21 10.53
C ALA A 40 13.86 -2.46 11.88
N ILE A 41 12.84 -1.64 12.17
CA ILE A 41 12.69 -0.91 13.45
C ILE A 41 11.65 -1.54 14.38
N GLY A 42 11.20 -2.76 14.08
CA GLY A 42 10.25 -3.51 14.91
C GLY A 42 8.78 -3.16 14.69
N LEU A 43 8.44 -2.47 13.59
CA LEU A 43 7.05 -2.19 13.21
C LEU A 43 6.58 -3.17 12.14
N TYR A 44 5.64 -4.04 12.49
CA TYR A 44 5.06 -5.02 11.57
C TYR A 44 3.82 -4.44 10.86
N VAL A 45 3.93 -4.23 9.54
CA VAL A 45 2.83 -3.73 8.72
C VAL A 45 1.84 -4.87 8.44
N GLN A 46 0.64 -4.77 8.99
CA GLN A 46 -0.43 -5.79 8.82
C GLN A 46 -1.24 -5.60 7.53
N GLY A 47 -1.24 -4.40 6.95
CA GLY A 47 -2.00 -4.11 5.74
C GLY A 47 -1.72 -2.72 5.17
N VAL A 48 -2.09 -2.53 3.91
CA VAL A 48 -1.99 -1.27 3.17
C VAL A 48 -3.39 -0.85 2.73
N VAL A 49 -3.73 0.42 2.97
CA VAL A 49 -5.02 1.01 2.57
C VAL A 49 -4.77 2.08 1.52
N SER A 50 -5.46 1.99 0.38
CA SER A 50 -5.40 2.98 -0.71
C SER A 50 -6.81 3.30 -1.21
N ASP A 51 -6.99 4.47 -1.84
CA ASP A 51 -8.21 4.75 -2.60
C ASP A 51 -8.22 3.97 -3.94
N MET A 52 -9.23 4.25 -4.78
CA MET A 52 -9.46 3.55 -6.04
C MET A 52 -8.94 4.31 -7.28
N GLY A 53 -8.07 5.31 -7.12
CA GLY A 53 -7.46 6.02 -8.25
C GLY A 53 -6.70 5.10 -9.21
N SER A 54 -6.59 5.49 -10.49
CA SER A 54 -5.99 4.68 -11.55
C SER A 54 -4.56 4.23 -11.24
N SER A 55 -3.74 5.09 -10.62
CA SER A 55 -2.38 4.74 -10.20
C SER A 55 -2.36 3.69 -9.09
N ASN A 56 -3.29 3.75 -8.13
CA ASN A 56 -3.42 2.74 -7.08
C ASN A 56 -3.94 1.41 -7.64
N GLN A 57 -4.83 1.44 -8.62
CA GLN A 57 -5.22 0.22 -9.33
C GLN A 57 -4.06 -0.39 -10.14
N ALA A 58 -3.20 0.44 -10.75
CA ALA A 58 -2.00 -0.05 -11.44
C ALA A 58 -1.02 -0.72 -10.45
N MET A 59 -0.84 -0.12 -9.28
CA MET A 59 -0.11 -0.72 -8.16
C MET A 59 -0.72 -2.05 -7.72
N TRP A 60 -2.05 -2.14 -7.56
CA TRP A 60 -2.73 -3.40 -7.23
C TRP A 60 -2.41 -4.50 -8.24
N ARG A 61 -2.50 -4.21 -9.54
CA ARG A 61 -2.12 -5.16 -10.60
C ARG A 61 -0.66 -5.58 -10.50
N ALA A 62 0.25 -4.65 -10.15
CA ALA A 62 1.65 -4.98 -9.90
C ALA A 62 1.86 -5.90 -8.69
N PHE A 63 0.96 -5.89 -7.71
CA PHE A 63 0.88 -6.85 -6.60
C PHE A 63 0.10 -8.13 -6.95
N GLY A 64 -0.39 -8.27 -8.20
CA GLY A 64 -1.24 -9.41 -8.62
C GLY A 64 -2.70 -9.30 -8.15
N ILE A 65 -3.09 -8.17 -7.56
CA ILE A 65 -4.45 -7.90 -7.10
C ILE A 65 -5.25 -7.35 -8.30
N ASN A 66 -6.15 -8.17 -8.83
CA ASN A 66 -7.03 -7.80 -9.93
C ASN A 66 -8.46 -7.63 -9.43
N VAL A 67 -9.04 -6.46 -9.68
CA VAL A 67 -10.40 -6.13 -9.27
C VAL A 67 -11.25 -5.86 -10.52
N SER A 68 -12.40 -6.50 -10.59
CA SER A 68 -13.41 -6.34 -11.63
C SER A 68 -14.79 -6.19 -10.98
N LYS A 69 -15.79 -5.79 -11.76
CA LYS A 69 -17.19 -5.72 -11.29
C LYS A 69 -17.74 -7.05 -10.75
N HIS A 70 -17.11 -8.16 -11.11
CA HIS A 70 -17.50 -9.52 -10.73
C HIS A 70 -16.60 -10.10 -9.64
N SER A 71 -15.63 -9.34 -9.15
CA SER A 71 -14.72 -9.79 -8.11
C SER A 71 -15.44 -9.86 -6.77
N THR A 72 -15.21 -10.95 -6.03
CA THR A 72 -15.72 -11.14 -4.66
C THR A 72 -14.58 -10.99 -3.65
N VAL A 73 -14.88 -10.44 -2.48
CA VAL A 73 -13.92 -10.41 -1.36
C VAL A 73 -13.66 -11.85 -0.89
N GLN A 74 -12.39 -12.25 -0.87
CA GLN A 74 -11.98 -13.53 -0.28
C GLN A 74 -11.33 -13.28 1.07
N ASN A 75 -12.03 -13.64 2.14
CA ASN A 75 -11.48 -13.63 3.49
C ASN A 75 -10.82 -15.00 3.74
N LYS A 76 -9.55 -15.00 4.12
CA LYS A 76 -8.88 -16.19 4.67
C LYS A 76 -8.71 -15.96 6.16
N LEU A 77 -9.32 -16.80 6.97
CA LEU A 77 -8.96 -16.93 8.38
C LEU A 77 -7.69 -17.79 8.40
N ILE A 78 -6.63 -17.24 9.01
CA ILE A 78 -5.40 -17.97 9.30
C ILE A 78 -5.71 -19.01 10.38
#